data_AF-A0A2W6S115-F1
#
_entry.id   AF-A0A2W6S115-F1
#
_cell.length_a   1.000
_cell.length_b   1.000
_cell.length_c   1.000
_cell.angle_alpha   90.00
_cell.angle_beta   90.00
_cell.angle_gamma   90.00
#
_symmetry.space_group_name_H-M   'P 1'
#
loop_
_entity.id
_entity.type
_entity.pdbx_description
1 polymer ?
#
loop_
_entity_poly.entity_id
_entity_poly.type
_entity_poly.pdbx_seq_one_letter_code
_entity_poly.pdbx_strand_id
1 'polypeptide(L)'
;MRQGFRQSMASLHTWVGLLPGWLLYIVFVFGTAAFFQFEIDGWMRPELSSGATVSPRALDAADVILRQRGAGAESWSVSLPHARGGSGVTVSWRTPGQDRHDRNEVTIDPQTGREVAVRETRGGFFLYRM
;
A
#
# COMPACT_ATOMS: atom_id res chain seq x y z
N MET A 1 -48.18 26.89 -10.82
CA MET A 1 -48.93 25.62 -11.05
C MET A 1 -48.41 24.58 -10.07
N ARG A 2 -49.23 24.08 -9.14
CA ARG A 2 -48.81 23.02 -8.22
C ARG A 2 -48.58 21.74 -9.03
N GLN A 3 -47.41 21.12 -8.92
CA GLN A 3 -47.18 19.81 -9.52
C GLN A 3 -48.25 18.84 -9.02
N GLY A 4 -48.88 18.11 -9.93
CA GLY A 4 -49.84 17.07 -9.57
C GLY A 4 -49.16 15.97 -8.74
N PHE A 5 -49.91 15.34 -7.84
CA PHE A 5 -49.42 14.31 -6.92
C PHE A 5 -48.57 13.21 -7.61
N ARG A 6 -48.97 12.77 -8.81
CA ARG A 6 -48.22 11.79 -9.63
C ARG A 6 -46.84 12.28 -10.05
N GLN A 7 -46.71 13.56 -10.40
CA GLN A 7 -45.43 14.14 -10.84
C GLN A 7 -44.47 14.34 -9.66
N SER A 8 -45.02 14.71 -8.49
CA SER A 8 -44.25 14.73 -7.24
C SER A 8 -43.72 13.33 -6.88
N MET A 9 -44.54 12.29 -7.05
CA MET A 9 -44.16 10.90 -6.72
C MET A 9 -43.12 10.33 -7.70
N ALA A 10 -43.20 10.67 -8.99
CA ALA A 10 -42.18 10.31 -9.98
C ALA A 10 -40.83 10.98 -9.71
N SER A 11 -40.85 12.27 -9.34
CA SER A 11 -39.65 13.00 -8.93
C SER A 11 -39.04 12.36 -7.69
N LEU A 12 -39.84 12.11 -6.65
CA LEU A 12 -39.38 11.49 -5.41
C LEU A 12 -38.77 10.11 -5.65
N HIS A 13 -39.42 9.26 -6.45
CA HIS A 13 -38.89 7.94 -6.80
C HIS A 13 -37.52 8.03 -7.50
N THR A 14 -37.35 8.99 -8.40
CA THR A 14 -36.08 9.23 -9.09
C THR A 14 -34.98 9.59 -8.10
N TRP A 15 -35.22 10.56 -7.22
CA TRP A 15 -34.20 11.02 -6.27
C TRP A 15 -33.88 9.98 -5.18
N VAL A 16 -34.88 9.21 -4.74
CA VAL A 16 -34.71 8.10 -3.78
C VAL A 16 -33.98 6.91 -4.42
N GLY A 17 -34.06 6.70 -5.73
CA GLY A 17 -33.21 5.71 -6.41
C GLY A 17 -31.81 6.25 -6.69
N LEU A 18 -31.71 7.50 -7.15
CA LEU A 18 -30.48 8.10 -7.64
C LEU A 18 -29.45 8.33 -6.53
N LEU A 19 -29.86 8.92 -5.39
CA LEU A 19 -28.90 9.23 -4.32
C LEU A 19 -28.31 7.96 -3.66
N PRO A 20 -29.10 6.96 -3.22
CA PRO A 20 -28.56 5.72 -2.69
C PRO A 20 -27.86 4.88 -3.76
N GLY A 21 -28.31 4.94 -5.02
CA GLY A 21 -27.63 4.28 -6.14
C GLY A 21 -26.21 4.81 -6.33
N TRP A 22 -26.03 6.14 -6.31
CA TRP A 22 -24.70 6.75 -6.35
C TRP A 22 -23.85 6.41 -5.12
N LEU A 23 -24.46 6.38 -3.93
CA LEU A 23 -23.76 5.99 -2.71
C LEU A 23 -23.26 4.55 -2.80
N LEU A 24 -24.13 3.61 -3.18
CA LEU A 24 -23.77 2.20 -3.38
C LEU A 24 -22.68 2.06 -4.45
N TYR A 25 -22.81 2.76 -5.57
CA TYR A 25 -21.79 2.76 -6.63
C TYR A 25 -20.41 3.15 -6.09
N ILE A 26 -20.31 4.26 -5.35
CA ILE A 26 -19.06 4.72 -4.72
C ILE A 26 -18.51 3.63 -3.78
N VAL A 27 -19.36 3.09 -2.89
CA VAL A 27 -18.96 2.04 -1.94
C VAL A 27 -18.40 0.81 -2.67
N PHE A 28 -19.06 0.35 -3.73
CA PHE A 28 -18.60 -0.79 -4.50
C PHE A 28 -17.30 -0.51 -5.25
N VAL A 29 -17.16 0.67 -5.88
CA VAL A 29 -15.96 1.04 -6.63
C VAL A 29 -14.74 1.14 -5.70
N PHE A 30 -14.84 1.91 -4.61
CA PHE A 30 -13.73 2.06 -3.67
C PHE A 30 -13.45 0.76 -2.91
N GLY A 31 -14.49 0.01 -2.53
CA GLY A 31 -14.34 -1.29 -1.91
C GLY A 31 -13.62 -2.30 -2.83
N THR A 32 -13.96 -2.32 -4.11
CA THR A 32 -13.27 -3.16 -5.10
C THR A 32 -11.83 -2.70 -5.28
N ALA A 33 -11.58 -1.38 -5.41
CA ALA A 33 -10.23 -0.85 -5.55
C ALA A 33 -9.32 -1.18 -4.36
N ALA A 34 -9.86 -1.24 -3.13
CA ALA A 34 -9.11 -1.61 -1.93
C ALA A 34 -8.57 -3.06 -1.99
N PHE A 35 -9.23 -3.98 -2.70
CA PHE A 35 -8.71 -5.33 -2.92
C PHE A 35 -7.46 -5.36 -3.81
N PHE A 36 -7.32 -4.39 -4.72
CA PHE A 36 -6.19 -4.25 -5.66
C PHE A 36 -5.07 -3.35 -5.11
N GLN A 37 -4.95 -3.24 -3.79
CA GLN A 37 -3.99 -2.35 -3.14
C GLN A 37 -2.53 -2.62 -3.54
N PHE A 38 -2.14 -3.89 -3.70
CA PHE A 38 -0.76 -4.27 -4.04
C PHE A 38 -0.42 -3.92 -5.49
N GLU A 39 -1.39 -4.10 -6.38
CA GLU A 39 -1.29 -3.76 -7.79
C GLU A 39 -1.20 -2.25 -7.98
N ILE A 40 -2.03 -1.49 -7.27
CA ILE A 40 -1.97 -0.03 -7.24
C ILE A 40 -0.61 0.43 -6.71
N ASP A 41 -0.10 -0.18 -5.64
CA ASP A 41 1.25 0.12 -5.13
C ASP A 41 2.35 -0.18 -6.13
N GLY A 42 2.26 -1.32 -6.83
CA GLY A 42 3.20 -1.67 -7.90
C GLY A 42 3.21 -0.62 -9.01
N TRP A 43 2.04 -0.11 -9.40
CA TRP A 43 1.93 0.95 -10.42
C TRP A 43 2.47 2.29 -9.92
N MET A 44 2.28 2.59 -8.63
CA MET A 44 2.78 3.83 -8.03
C MET A 44 4.28 3.80 -7.75
N ARG A 45 4.92 2.63 -7.72
CA ARG A 45 6.35 2.43 -7.43
C ARG A 45 7.01 1.57 -8.52
N PRO A 46 7.13 2.09 -9.76
CA PRO A 46 7.73 1.35 -10.87
C PRO A 46 9.21 0.99 -10.63
N GLU A 47 9.89 1.71 -9.73
CA GLU A 47 11.24 1.37 -9.26
C GLU A 47 11.34 0.03 -8.53
N LEU A 48 10.23 -0.54 -8.05
CA LEU A 48 10.17 -1.86 -7.44
C LEU A 48 9.60 -2.85 -8.46
N SER A 49 10.44 -3.77 -8.92
CA SER A 49 9.99 -4.79 -9.89
C SER A 49 8.85 -5.63 -9.31
N SER A 50 7.70 -5.62 -9.97
CA SER A 50 6.54 -6.42 -9.58
C SER A 50 6.82 -7.91 -9.80
N GLY A 51 6.47 -8.75 -8.83
CA GLY A 51 6.58 -10.22 -8.95
C GLY A 51 8.01 -10.76 -9.00
N ALA A 52 9.02 -9.96 -8.65
CA ALA A 52 10.40 -10.41 -8.64
C ALA A 52 10.64 -11.44 -7.53
N THR A 53 11.17 -12.61 -7.91
CA THR A 53 11.69 -13.59 -6.95
C THR A 53 12.90 -13.00 -6.25
N VAL A 54 12.96 -13.17 -4.93
CA VAL A 54 14.09 -12.69 -4.12
C VAL A 54 15.32 -13.52 -4.46
N SER A 55 16.38 -12.86 -4.94
CA SER A 55 17.65 -13.52 -5.22
C SER A 55 18.44 -13.75 -3.92
N PRO A 56 19.29 -14.80 -3.86
CA PRO A 56 20.20 -14.98 -2.72
C PRO A 56 21.06 -13.74 -2.44
N ARG A 57 21.46 -13.03 -3.50
CA ARG A 57 22.23 -11.79 -3.42
C ARG A 57 21.49 -10.67 -2.67
N ALA A 58 20.17 -10.58 -2.83
CA ALA A 58 19.37 -9.60 -2.10
C ALA A 58 19.31 -9.92 -0.59
N LEU A 59 19.28 -11.20 -0.24
CA LEU A 59 19.35 -11.64 1.16
C LEU A 59 20.74 -11.39 1.77
N ASP A 60 21.81 -11.66 1.02
CA ASP A 60 23.17 -11.34 1.46
C ASP A 60 23.35 -9.83 1.70
N ALA A 61 22.81 -9.00 0.80
CA ALA A 61 22.81 -7.55 0.95
C ALA A 61 22.04 -7.10 2.20
N ALA A 62 20.90 -7.74 2.49
CA ALA A 62 20.14 -7.48 3.70
C ALA A 62 20.92 -7.81 4.98
N ASP A 63 21.62 -8.95 5.01
CA ASP A 63 22.49 -9.33 6.14
C ASP A 63 23.64 -8.33 6.34
N VAL A 64 24.29 -7.92 5.25
CA VAL A 64 25.36 -6.91 5.30
C VAL A 64 24.84 -5.58 5.86
N ILE A 65 23.66 -5.12 5.43
CA ILE A 65 23.06 -3.87 5.93
C ILE A 65 22.72 -3.99 7.42
N LEU A 66 22.16 -5.11 7.87
CA LEU A 66 21.87 -5.32 9.29
C LEU A 66 23.13 -5.33 10.14
N ARG A 67 24.20 -5.99 9.66
CA ARG A 67 25.48 -6.01 10.39
C ARG A 67 26.17 -4.65 10.44
N GLN A 68 26.06 -3.84 9.38
CA GLN A 68 26.73 -2.54 9.31
C GLN A 68 25.96 -1.42 9.98
N ARG A 69 24.64 -1.35 9.75
CA ARG A 69 23.78 -0.23 10.21
C ARG A 69 22.91 -0.60 11.41
N GLY A 70 22.58 -1.88 11.57
CA GLY A 70 21.76 -2.41 12.66
C GLY A 70 22.55 -3.01 13.82
N ALA A 71 23.88 -2.83 13.87
CA ALA A 71 24.69 -3.32 14.99
C ALA A 71 24.23 -2.67 16.30
N GLY A 72 23.88 -3.50 17.29
CA GLY A 72 23.34 -3.02 18.57
C GLY A 72 21.85 -2.66 18.54
N ALA A 73 21.12 -3.01 17.48
CA ALA A 73 19.66 -2.88 17.44
C ALA A 73 19.00 -3.80 18.47
N GLU A 74 17.96 -3.28 19.13
CA GLU A 74 17.12 -4.06 20.05
C GLU A 74 16.26 -5.08 19.30
N SER A 75 15.81 -4.72 18.10
CA SER A 75 15.06 -5.61 17.22
C SER A 75 15.32 -5.28 15.75
N TRP A 76 15.28 -6.31 14.91
CA TRP A 76 15.37 -6.19 13.46
C TRP A 76 14.31 -7.06 12.80
N SER A 77 13.92 -6.69 11.58
CA SER A 77 13.10 -7.53 10.72
C SER A 77 13.47 -7.30 9.26
N VAL A 78 13.34 -8.36 8.48
CA VAL A 78 13.44 -8.32 7.03
C VAL A 78 12.08 -8.75 6.47
N SER A 79 11.47 -7.87 5.68
CA SER A 79 10.20 -8.11 5.03
C SER A 79 10.44 -8.40 3.56
N LEU A 80 9.98 -9.56 3.11
CA LEU A 80 10.09 -9.98 1.72
C LEU A 80 8.99 -9.34 0.87
N PRO A 81 9.24 -9.12 -0.43
CA PRO A 81 8.24 -8.60 -1.34
C PRO A 81 7.04 -9.54 -1.42
N HIS A 82 5.84 -8.97 -1.46
CA HIS A 82 4.61 -9.72 -1.65
C HIS A 82 4.52 -10.24 -3.09
N ALA A 83 3.99 -11.45 -3.29
CA ALA A 83 3.79 -12.04 -4.61
C ALA A 83 2.95 -11.19 -5.60
N ARG A 84 2.12 -10.27 -5.09
CA ARG A 84 1.28 -9.37 -5.89
C ARG A 84 1.99 -8.06 -6.27
N GLY A 85 3.23 -7.86 -5.84
CA GLY A 85 4.03 -6.67 -6.15
C GLY A 85 3.87 -5.53 -5.12
N GLY A 86 4.36 -4.35 -5.51
CA GLY A 86 4.27 -3.12 -4.70
C GLY A 86 5.24 -3.01 -3.52
N SER A 87 6.10 -4.00 -3.31
CA SER A 87 7.06 -4.07 -2.21
C SER A 87 8.42 -4.57 -2.69
N GLY A 88 9.50 -4.01 -2.12
CA GLY A 88 10.86 -4.52 -2.27
C GLY A 88 11.25 -5.42 -1.09
N VAL A 89 12.53 -5.77 -0.98
CA VAL A 89 13.06 -6.33 0.26
C VAL A 89 13.30 -5.19 1.23
N THR A 90 12.50 -5.14 2.29
CA THR A 90 12.60 -4.08 3.30
C THR A 90 13.38 -4.58 4.49
N VAL A 91 14.48 -3.91 4.82
CA VAL A 91 15.32 -4.17 5.98
C VAL A 91 15.11 -3.06 6.99
N SER A 92 14.84 -3.44 8.22
CA SER A 92 14.23 -2.51 9.15
C SER A 92 14.68 -2.85 10.57
N TRP A 93 15.15 -1.86 11.35
CA TRP A 93 15.75 -2.09 12.68
C TRP A 93 15.44 -0.95 13.65
N ARG A 94 15.44 -1.29 14.95
CA ARG A 94 15.18 -0.36 16.04
C ARG A 94 16.39 -0.26 16.96
N THR A 95 16.85 0.97 17.19
CA THR A 95 17.94 1.26 18.13
C THR A 95 17.39 1.41 19.54
N PRO A 96 18.11 0.99 20.60
CA PRO A 96 17.69 1.20 21.98
C PRO A 96 17.38 2.68 22.25
N GLY A 97 16.22 2.95 22.84
CA GLY A 97 15.77 4.32 23.17
C GLY A 97 15.04 5.06 22.05
N GLN A 98 14.85 4.46 20.87
CA GLN A 98 13.91 4.97 19.88
C GLN A 98 12.46 4.61 20.24
N ASP A 99 11.56 5.57 20.05
CA ASP A 99 10.12 5.31 20.13
C ASP A 99 9.71 4.25 19.11
N ARG A 100 8.63 3.53 19.39
CA ARG A 100 8.15 2.43 18.53
C ARG A 100 7.85 2.87 17.09
N HIS A 101 7.56 4.16 16.88
CA HIS A 101 7.31 4.76 15.56
C HIS A 101 8.59 5.18 14.82
N ASP A 102 9.70 5.43 15.53
CA ASP A 102 10.98 5.77 14.91
C ASP A 102 11.76 4.49 14.64
N ARG A 103 11.50 3.90 13.47
CA ARG A 103 12.24 2.74 12.99
C ARG A 103 13.08 3.12 11.78
N ASN A 104 14.34 2.69 11.76
CA ASN A 104 15.18 2.84 10.60
C ASN A 104 14.78 1.80 9.56
N GLU A 105 14.57 2.23 8.32
CA GLU A 105 14.14 1.38 7.23
C GLU A 105 14.96 1.65 5.96
N VAL A 106 15.34 0.58 5.28
CA VAL A 106 16.03 0.60 3.99
C VAL A 106 15.34 -0.39 3.06
N THR A 107 15.04 0.04 1.85
CA THR A 107 14.48 -0.84 0.82
C THR A 107 15.56 -1.23 -0.19
N ILE A 108 15.57 -2.51 -0.54
CA ILE A 108 16.55 -3.12 -1.44
C ILE A 108 15.81 -3.78 -2.61
N ASP A 109 16.39 -3.66 -3.80
CA ASP A 109 15.94 -4.38 -4.99
C ASP A 109 16.05 -5.91 -4.79
N PRO A 110 14.95 -6.66 -4.96
CA PRO A 110 14.92 -8.11 -4.73
C PRO A 110 15.78 -8.93 -5.71
N GLN A 111 16.13 -8.38 -6.86
CA GLN A 111 16.98 -9.03 -7.86
C GLN A 111 18.44 -8.66 -7.67
N THR A 112 18.73 -7.36 -7.58
CA THR A 112 20.12 -6.87 -7.62
C THR A 112 20.76 -6.75 -6.24
N GLY A 113 19.98 -6.68 -5.16
CA GLY A 113 20.47 -6.43 -3.81
C GLY A 113 21.00 -5.00 -3.61
N ARG A 114 20.58 -4.04 -4.45
CA ARG A 114 20.98 -2.63 -4.34
C ARG A 114 19.94 -1.87 -3.55
N GLU A 115 20.38 -0.92 -2.72
CA GLU A 115 19.49 0.02 -2.05
C GLU A 115 18.76 0.87 -3.09
N VAL A 116 17.44 0.95 -2.96
CA VAL A 116 16.55 1.71 -3.86
C VAL A 116 15.84 2.77 -3.05
N ALA A 117 15.97 4.03 -3.46
CA ALA A 117 15.16 5.11 -2.94
C ALA A 117 13.75 4.97 -3.53
N VAL A 118 12.81 4.51 -2.71
CA VAL A 118 11.41 4.39 -3.09
C VAL A 118 10.74 5.74 -2.89
N ARG A 119 9.96 6.20 -3.87
CA ARG A 119 9.22 7.46 -3.71
C ARG A 119 8.17 7.33 -2.62
N GLU A 120 7.89 8.41 -1.91
CA GLU A 120 6.78 8.44 -0.98
C GLU A 120 5.44 8.35 -1.73
N THR A 121 4.62 7.37 -1.37
CA THR A 121 3.27 7.20 -1.91
C THR A 121 2.30 6.89 -0.77
N ARG A 122 1.09 7.44 -0.84
CA ARG A 122 -0.03 6.94 -0.02
C ARG A 122 -0.43 5.53 -0.44
N GLY A 123 -0.19 5.17 -1.69
CA GLY A 123 -0.30 3.79 -2.14
C GLY A 123 -1.72 3.26 -2.19
N GLY A 124 -1.87 1.99 -2.60
CA GLY A 124 -3.14 1.28 -2.59
C GLY A 124 -3.65 1.01 -1.17
N PHE A 125 -2.75 0.84 -0.20
CA PHE A 125 -3.14 0.64 1.20
C PHE A 125 -3.90 1.83 1.79
N PHE A 126 -3.78 3.05 1.25
CA PHE A 126 -4.55 4.20 1.74
C PHE A 126 -6.05 3.93 1.83
N LEU A 127 -6.61 3.20 0.85
CA LEU A 127 -8.03 2.86 0.81
C LEU A 127 -8.43 1.83 1.88
N TYR A 128 -7.49 1.08 2.43
CA TYR A 128 -7.72 0.06 3.45
C TYR A 128 -7.65 0.61 4.89
N ARG A 129 -6.93 1.73 5.12
CA ARG A 129 -6.68 2.32 6.45
C ARG A 129 -7.58 3.51 6.80
N MET A 130 -8.57 3.83 5.96
CA MET A 130 -9.64 4.78 6.27
C MET A 130 -10.78 4.08 7.00
#